data_AF-A0A4W3JHZ7-F1
#
_entry.id   AF-A0A4W3JHZ7-F1
#
_cell.length_a   1.000
_cell.length_b   1.000
_cell.length_c   1.000
_cell.angle_alpha   90.00
_cell.angle_beta   90.00
_cell.angle_gamma   90.00
#
_symmetry.space_group_name_H-M   'P 1'
#
loop_
_entity.id
_entity.type
_entity.pdbx_description
1 polymer ?
#
loop_
_entity_poly.entity_id
_entity_poly.type
_entity_poly.pdbx_seq_one_letter_code
_entity_poly.pdbx_strand_id
1 'polypeptide(L)'
;LSREKRGLKAHILFCIIDSECKSRDVLQSYFDLLGELMKFNIDAFKRFNKYVNTEEKFQIFLNQINSSLVDSNMLVRCMVLSLDRFESQTDDVKVAEVISQCCLLSYMSRVENRLSFLFRLISIIQVQTLTQENVSCLNTSLVILMLARRKGKLPFYLNALREKEFAEKYPGFLLNNFHSLLRFWQEHYLNKDKDSTCLENSSCISFSYWKETVSLLLCPDRTSPCAIIGYIDEAYMNIDRDFSED
;
A
#
# COMPACT_ATOMS: atom_id res chain seq x y z
N LEU A 1 -20.35 24.47 -4.75
CA LEU A 1 -19.24 23.97 -3.89
C LEU A 1 -19.58 22.73 -3.02
N SER A 2 -20.49 22.78 -2.02
CA SER A 2 -20.72 21.60 -1.12
C SER A 2 -21.65 20.51 -1.67
N ARG A 3 -22.51 20.82 -2.65
CA ARG A 3 -23.41 19.85 -3.32
C ARG A 3 -22.75 19.14 -4.50
N GLU A 4 -21.92 19.82 -5.30
CA GLU A 4 -21.19 19.20 -6.42
C GLU A 4 -20.17 18.16 -5.95
N LYS A 5 -19.38 18.47 -4.90
CA LYS A 5 -18.48 17.50 -4.27
C LYS A 5 -19.21 16.31 -3.64
N ARG A 6 -20.51 16.45 -3.31
CA ARG A 6 -21.36 15.36 -2.81
C ARG A 6 -21.79 14.42 -3.95
N GLY A 7 -22.24 14.99 -5.07
CA GLY A 7 -22.61 14.21 -6.26
C GLY A 7 -21.40 13.48 -6.87
N LEU A 8 -20.24 14.14 -6.92
CA LEU A 8 -19.02 13.59 -7.50
C LEU A 8 -18.56 12.29 -6.81
N LYS A 9 -18.61 12.22 -5.47
CA LYS A 9 -18.20 11.01 -4.74
C LYS A 9 -19.12 9.82 -5.02
N ALA A 10 -20.43 10.04 -5.03
CA ALA A 10 -21.40 9.00 -5.34
C ALA A 10 -21.30 8.55 -6.81
N HIS A 11 -21.04 9.50 -7.71
CA HIS A 11 -20.83 9.20 -9.13
C HIS A 11 -19.55 8.38 -9.37
N ILE A 12 -18.44 8.70 -8.70
CA ILE A 12 -17.20 7.91 -8.81
C ILE A 12 -17.43 6.47 -8.32
N LEU A 13 -18.10 6.31 -7.18
CA LEU A 13 -18.41 4.98 -6.65
C LEU A 13 -19.37 4.21 -7.57
N PHE A 14 -20.35 4.89 -8.17
CA PHE A 14 -21.19 4.32 -9.22
C PHE A 14 -20.34 3.87 -10.41
N CYS A 15 -19.38 4.68 -10.86
CA CYS A 15 -18.53 4.31 -11.98
C CYS A 15 -17.63 3.10 -11.67
N ILE A 16 -17.13 2.99 -10.43
CA ILE A 16 -16.29 1.85 -10.03
C ILE A 16 -17.13 0.57 -9.85
N ILE A 17 -18.32 0.67 -9.25
CA ILE A 17 -19.10 -0.50 -8.80
C ILE A 17 -20.15 -0.92 -9.82
N ASP A 18 -20.90 0.05 -10.35
CA ASP A 18 -22.13 -0.19 -11.08
C ASP A 18 -21.98 0.07 -12.59
N SER A 19 -20.95 0.79 -13.01
CA SER A 19 -20.67 0.97 -14.44
C SER A 19 -19.74 -0.14 -14.94
N GLU A 20 -20.07 -0.73 -16.10
CA GLU A 20 -19.15 -1.58 -16.86
C GLU A 20 -18.01 -0.73 -17.45
N CYS A 21 -17.25 0.00 -16.63
CA CYS A 21 -16.13 0.80 -17.11
C CYS A 21 -15.05 -0.15 -17.65
N LYS A 22 -14.99 -0.30 -18.97
CA LYS A 22 -14.01 -1.18 -19.65
C LYS A 22 -12.65 -0.51 -19.85
N SER A 23 -12.58 0.82 -19.71
CA SER A 23 -11.34 1.56 -19.93
C SER A 23 -10.49 1.62 -18.65
N ARG A 24 -9.28 1.06 -18.75
CA ARG A 24 -8.31 1.01 -17.64
C ARG A 24 -7.90 2.41 -17.16
N ASP A 25 -7.60 3.31 -18.08
CA ASP A 25 -7.15 4.68 -17.75
C ASP A 25 -8.24 5.49 -17.02
N VAL A 26 -9.50 5.26 -17.40
CA VAL A 26 -10.65 5.90 -16.77
C VAL A 26 -10.84 5.35 -15.36
N LEU A 27 -10.72 4.03 -15.19
CA LEU A 27 -10.81 3.38 -13.87
C LEU A 27 -9.68 3.83 -12.93
N GLN A 28 -8.44 3.93 -13.42
CA GLN A 28 -7.31 4.48 -12.67
C GLN A 28 -7.61 5.90 -12.17
N SER A 29 -8.08 6.77 -13.07
CA SER A 29 -8.44 8.15 -12.73
C SER A 29 -9.53 8.22 -11.65
N TYR A 30 -10.49 7.30 -11.66
CA TYR A 30 -11.50 7.20 -10.61
C TYR A 30 -10.93 6.75 -9.27
N PHE A 31 -10.01 5.79 -9.25
CA PHE A 31 -9.33 5.39 -8.01
C PHE A 31 -8.47 6.51 -7.43
N ASP A 32 -7.71 7.22 -8.26
CA ASP A 32 -6.87 8.34 -7.82
C ASP A 32 -7.74 9.47 -7.24
N LEU A 33 -8.81 9.84 -7.93
CA LEU A 33 -9.73 10.88 -7.46
C LEU A 33 -10.46 10.45 -6.19
N LEU A 34 -10.89 9.19 -6.09
CA LEU A 34 -11.51 8.66 -4.87
C LEU A 34 -10.52 8.71 -3.70
N GLY A 35 -9.27 8.31 -3.93
CA GLY A 35 -8.18 8.34 -2.96
C GLY A 35 -7.97 9.75 -2.42
N GLU A 36 -7.78 10.74 -3.28
CA GLU A 36 -7.59 12.14 -2.87
C GLU A 36 -8.82 12.70 -2.14
N LEU A 37 -10.03 12.31 -2.53
CA LEU A 37 -11.26 12.75 -1.87
C LEU A 37 -11.50 12.09 -0.50
N MET A 38 -10.92 10.90 -0.25
CA MET A 38 -11.10 10.13 0.97
C MET A 38 -9.96 10.30 1.97
N LYS A 39 -8.74 10.55 1.51
CA LYS A 39 -7.52 10.63 2.33
C LYS A 39 -7.74 11.55 3.53
N PHE A 40 -7.64 10.98 4.73
CA PHE A 40 -7.84 11.65 6.02
C PHE A 40 -9.21 12.33 6.23
N ASN A 41 -10.22 11.99 5.43
CA ASN A 41 -11.53 12.65 5.45
C ASN A 41 -12.62 11.71 5.98
N ILE A 42 -12.93 11.84 7.27
CA ILE A 42 -13.94 11.03 7.98
C ILE A 42 -15.31 11.08 7.29
N ASP A 43 -15.77 12.26 6.86
CA ASP A 43 -17.05 12.41 6.16
C ASP A 43 -17.08 11.68 4.81
N ALA A 44 -15.94 11.56 4.15
CA ALA A 44 -15.81 10.79 2.91
C ALA A 44 -16.01 9.30 3.18
N PHE A 45 -15.41 8.76 4.24
CA PHE A 45 -15.60 7.36 4.65
C PHE A 45 -17.05 7.08 5.09
N LYS A 46 -17.70 8.01 5.81
CA LYS A 46 -19.15 7.91 6.11
C LYS A 46 -19.99 7.81 4.84
N ARG A 47 -19.68 8.63 3.83
CA ARG A 47 -20.40 8.63 2.54
C ARG A 47 -20.12 7.38 1.72
N PHE A 48 -18.87 6.90 1.71
CA PHE A 48 -18.51 5.62 1.11
C PHE A 48 -19.39 4.51 1.71
N ASN A 49 -19.44 4.42 3.04
CA ASN A 49 -20.20 3.38 3.74
C ASN A 49 -21.71 3.46 3.45
N LYS A 50 -22.25 4.67 3.25
CA LYS A 50 -23.65 4.86 2.87
C LYS A 50 -23.94 4.36 1.45
N TYR A 51 -22.98 4.47 0.53
CA TYR A 51 -23.13 4.02 -0.86
C TYR A 51 -22.89 2.50 -0.99
N VAL A 52 -21.81 2.03 -0.38
CA VAL A 52 -21.38 0.63 -0.32
C VAL A 52 -21.98 -0.02 0.93
N ASN A 53 -23.31 -0.08 0.96
CA ASN A 53 -24.12 -0.46 2.12
C ASN A 53 -24.56 -1.94 2.11
N THR A 54 -24.14 -2.71 1.10
CA THR A 54 -24.38 -4.16 1.01
C THR A 54 -23.07 -4.90 0.83
N GLU A 55 -23.04 -6.15 1.28
CA GLU A 55 -21.86 -7.02 1.12
C GLU A 55 -21.52 -7.21 -0.36
N GLU A 56 -22.52 -7.37 -1.22
CA GLU A 56 -22.33 -7.52 -2.68
C GLU A 56 -21.58 -6.32 -3.28
N LYS A 57 -22.01 -5.08 -2.99
CA LYS A 57 -21.33 -3.88 -3.48
C LYS A 57 -19.90 -3.78 -2.94
N PHE A 58 -19.70 -4.18 -1.69
CA PHE A 58 -18.37 -4.18 -1.08
C PHE A 58 -17.44 -5.19 -1.76
N GLN A 59 -17.93 -6.39 -2.05
CA GLN A 59 -17.17 -7.40 -2.79
C GLN A 59 -16.86 -6.96 -4.22
N ILE A 60 -17.82 -6.36 -4.94
CA ILE A 60 -17.57 -5.79 -6.27
C ILE A 60 -16.47 -4.73 -6.20
N PHE A 61 -16.55 -3.80 -5.25
CA PHE A 61 -15.54 -2.76 -5.05
C PHE A 61 -14.15 -3.33 -4.76
N LEU A 62 -14.06 -4.31 -3.86
CA LEU A 62 -12.80 -4.99 -3.56
C LEU A 62 -12.26 -5.77 -4.77
N ASN A 63 -13.13 -6.41 -5.54
CA ASN A 63 -12.74 -7.12 -6.76
C ASN A 63 -12.12 -6.16 -7.78
N GLN A 64 -12.68 -4.96 -7.95
CA GLN A 64 -12.11 -3.93 -8.85
C GLN A 64 -10.71 -3.47 -8.40
N ILE A 65 -10.51 -3.22 -7.11
CA ILE A 65 -9.19 -2.91 -6.56
C ILE A 65 -8.23 -4.09 -6.82
N ASN A 66 -8.69 -5.31 -6.55
CA ASN A 66 -7.85 -6.49 -6.66
C ASN A 66 -7.49 -6.82 -8.12
N SER A 67 -8.39 -6.66 -9.09
CA SER A 67 -8.11 -6.93 -10.51
C SER A 67 -7.19 -5.90 -11.14
N SER A 68 -7.19 -4.67 -10.62
CA SER A 68 -6.43 -3.53 -11.16
C SER A 68 -5.51 -2.94 -10.08
N LEU A 69 -4.70 -3.79 -9.45
CA LEU A 69 -3.92 -3.39 -8.27
C LEU A 69 -2.87 -2.30 -8.58
N VAL A 70 -2.25 -2.34 -9.76
CA VAL A 70 -1.32 -1.27 -10.19
C VAL A 70 -2.04 0.07 -10.23
N ASP A 71 -3.24 0.10 -10.79
CA ASP A 71 -4.02 1.33 -11.01
C ASP A 71 -4.69 1.83 -9.72
N SER A 72 -4.98 0.92 -8.79
CA SER A 72 -5.69 1.23 -7.53
C SER A 72 -4.77 1.38 -6.31
N ASN A 73 -3.44 1.17 -6.46
CA ASN A 73 -2.52 1.17 -5.32
C ASN A 73 -2.51 2.51 -4.54
N MET A 74 -2.74 3.64 -5.22
CA MET A 74 -2.83 4.95 -4.57
C MET A 74 -4.05 5.05 -3.66
N LEU A 75 -5.17 4.42 -4.03
CA LEU A 75 -6.33 4.27 -3.15
C LEU A 75 -6.01 3.33 -1.98
N VAL A 76 -5.30 2.21 -2.20
CA VAL A 76 -4.84 1.33 -1.10
C VAL A 76 -3.97 2.10 -0.11
N ARG A 77 -3.04 2.94 -0.60
CA ARG A 77 -2.23 3.84 0.22
C ARG A 77 -3.09 4.80 1.03
N CYS A 78 -4.07 5.43 0.40
CA CYS A 78 -5.04 6.30 1.07
C CYS A 78 -5.76 5.57 2.21
N MET A 79 -6.20 4.34 1.98
CA MET A 79 -6.90 3.54 3.00
C MET A 79 -6.01 3.27 4.23
N VAL A 80 -4.77 2.80 4.04
CA VAL A 80 -3.88 2.47 5.17
C VAL A 80 -3.42 3.70 5.95
N LEU A 81 -3.12 4.80 5.26
CA LEU A 81 -2.76 6.07 5.90
C LEU A 81 -3.93 6.64 6.70
N SER A 82 -5.14 6.62 6.12
CA SER A 82 -6.33 7.14 6.79
C SER A 82 -6.67 6.32 8.02
N LEU A 83 -6.61 4.99 7.91
CA LEU A 83 -6.80 4.10 9.06
C LEU A 83 -5.80 4.40 10.17
N ASP A 84 -4.50 4.49 9.87
CA ASP A 84 -3.47 4.78 10.87
C ASP A 84 -3.70 6.11 11.59
N ARG A 85 -4.06 7.15 10.83
CA ARG A 85 -4.39 8.45 11.41
C ARG A 85 -5.62 8.37 12.31
N PHE A 86 -6.68 7.72 11.87
CA PHE A 86 -7.91 7.60 12.66
C PHE A 86 -7.69 6.77 13.93
N GLU A 87 -6.91 5.69 13.87
CA GLU A 87 -6.54 4.90 15.05
C GLU A 87 -5.73 5.71 16.09
N SER A 88 -5.04 6.78 15.67
CA SER A 88 -4.34 7.69 16.61
C SER A 88 -5.23 8.80 17.19
N GLN A 89 -6.49 8.87 16.78
CA GLN A 89 -7.45 9.93 17.14
C GLN A 89 -8.73 9.37 17.79
N THR A 90 -8.63 8.22 18.48
CA THR A 90 -9.79 7.49 19.00
C THR A 90 -10.57 8.23 20.10
N ASP A 91 -9.96 9.24 20.73
CA ASP A 91 -10.66 10.09 21.70
C ASP A 91 -11.75 10.97 21.05
N ASP A 92 -11.71 11.15 19.73
CA ASP A 92 -12.79 11.79 18.98
C ASP A 92 -13.91 10.76 18.71
N VAL A 93 -15.06 10.99 19.35
CA VAL A 93 -16.27 10.16 19.21
C VAL A 93 -16.68 9.94 17.75
N LYS A 94 -16.50 10.95 16.87
CA LYS A 94 -16.82 10.82 15.44
C LYS A 94 -15.85 9.90 14.72
N VAL A 95 -14.58 9.90 15.11
CA VAL A 95 -13.56 8.99 14.56
C VAL A 95 -13.85 7.56 14.98
N ALA A 96 -14.08 7.34 16.28
CA ALA A 96 -14.40 6.04 16.84
C ALA A 96 -15.65 5.42 16.17
N GLU A 97 -16.70 6.22 15.99
CA GLU A 97 -17.92 5.80 15.28
C GLU A 97 -17.60 5.31 13.86
N VAL A 98 -16.80 6.06 13.09
CA VAL A 98 -16.48 5.70 11.70
C VAL A 98 -15.61 4.46 11.59
N ILE A 99 -14.61 4.31 12.47
CA ILE A 99 -13.80 3.08 12.51
C ILE A 99 -14.70 1.87 12.75
N SER A 100 -15.65 1.98 13.67
CA SER A 100 -16.53 0.86 14.05
C SER A 100 -17.56 0.49 12.97
N GLN A 101 -18.01 1.45 12.15
CA GLN A 101 -19.11 1.24 11.20
C GLN A 101 -18.68 1.11 9.75
N CYS A 102 -17.51 1.64 9.37
CA CYS A 102 -17.08 1.66 7.98
C CYS A 102 -16.55 0.30 7.55
N CYS A 103 -17.22 -0.36 6.59
CA CYS A 103 -16.82 -1.67 6.07
C CYS A 103 -15.38 -1.67 5.52
N LEU A 104 -14.98 -0.59 4.83
CA LEU A 104 -13.64 -0.46 4.26
C LEU A 104 -12.56 -0.33 5.35
N LEU A 105 -12.79 0.47 6.39
CA LEU A 105 -11.84 0.61 7.49
C LEU A 105 -11.78 -0.67 8.34
N SER A 106 -12.93 -1.30 8.59
CA SER A 106 -12.99 -2.60 9.26
C SER A 106 -12.19 -3.66 8.49
N TYR A 107 -12.36 -3.74 7.17
CA TYR A 107 -11.56 -4.61 6.32
C TYR A 107 -10.05 -4.31 6.43
N MET A 108 -9.66 -3.04 6.37
CA MET A 108 -8.24 -2.66 6.43
C MET A 108 -7.62 -2.78 7.82
N SER A 109 -8.41 -2.79 8.89
CA SER A 109 -7.95 -3.00 10.27
C SER A 109 -7.38 -4.41 10.46
N ARG A 110 -7.89 -5.39 9.71
CA ARG A 110 -7.40 -6.78 9.71
C ARG A 110 -6.00 -6.84 9.11
N VAL A 111 -5.07 -7.43 9.86
CA VAL A 111 -3.66 -7.47 9.46
C VAL A 111 -3.45 -8.34 8.22
N GLU A 112 -4.26 -9.40 8.08
CA GLU A 112 -4.22 -10.34 6.96
C GLU A 112 -4.54 -9.66 5.63
N ASN A 113 -5.48 -8.71 5.64
CA ASN A 113 -5.85 -7.95 4.44
C ASN A 113 -4.73 -6.99 4.01
N ARG A 114 -4.07 -6.34 4.98
CA ARG A 114 -2.89 -5.50 4.71
C ARG A 114 -1.71 -6.33 4.19
N LEU A 115 -1.48 -7.51 4.77
CA LEU A 115 -0.46 -8.46 4.29
C LEU A 115 -0.78 -8.98 2.89
N SER A 116 -2.05 -9.24 2.58
CA SER A 116 -2.49 -9.66 1.25
C SER A 116 -2.15 -8.60 0.20
N PHE A 117 -2.46 -7.33 0.46
CA PHE A 117 -2.06 -6.23 -0.42
C PHE A 117 -0.56 -6.09 -0.53
N LEU A 118 0.16 -6.09 0.59
CA LEU A 118 1.63 -5.97 0.61
C LEU A 118 2.29 -7.03 -0.26
N PHE A 119 1.90 -8.30 -0.04
CA PHE A 119 2.39 -9.42 -0.82
C PHE A 119 2.17 -9.18 -2.32
N ARG A 120 0.93 -8.89 -2.73
CA ARG A 120 0.59 -8.71 -4.14
C ARG A 120 1.28 -7.50 -4.77
N LEU A 121 1.38 -6.38 -4.05
CA LEU A 121 2.06 -5.17 -4.53
C LEU A 121 3.54 -5.42 -4.79
N ILE A 122 4.20 -6.25 -3.99
CA ILE A 122 5.59 -6.64 -4.23
C ILE A 122 5.68 -7.64 -5.39
N SER A 123 4.76 -8.61 -5.49
CA SER A 123 4.80 -9.65 -6.54
C SER A 123 4.58 -9.14 -7.96
N ILE A 124 3.82 -8.06 -8.14
CA ILE A 124 3.45 -7.54 -9.48
C ILE A 124 4.52 -6.67 -10.13
N ILE A 125 5.58 -6.32 -9.41
CA ILE A 125 6.68 -5.48 -9.90
C ILE A 125 8.02 -6.19 -9.72
N GLN A 126 8.95 -5.92 -10.64
CA GLN A 126 10.34 -6.33 -10.57
C GLN A 126 11.20 -5.18 -11.09
N VAL A 127 12.47 -5.10 -10.67
CA VAL A 127 13.34 -3.98 -11.06
C VAL A 127 13.40 -3.80 -12.58
N GLN A 128 13.42 -4.90 -13.34
CA GLN A 128 13.49 -4.92 -14.80
C GLN A 128 12.21 -4.39 -15.48
N THR A 129 11.08 -4.40 -14.77
CA THR A 129 9.76 -4.00 -15.29
C THR A 129 9.21 -2.75 -14.62
N LEU A 130 10.02 -2.08 -13.78
CA LEU A 130 9.63 -0.83 -13.16
C LEU A 130 9.51 0.30 -14.18
N THR A 131 8.40 1.02 -14.09
CA THR A 131 8.09 2.20 -14.90
C THR A 131 7.64 3.33 -13.98
N GLN A 132 7.48 4.55 -14.55
CA GLN A 132 6.91 5.67 -13.81
C GLN A 132 5.48 5.38 -13.30
N GLU A 133 4.74 4.50 -13.99
CA GLU A 133 3.35 4.17 -13.65
C GLU A 133 3.25 3.20 -12.46
N ASN A 134 4.11 2.17 -12.43
CA ASN A 134 4.01 1.09 -11.44
C ASN A 134 4.95 1.25 -10.23
N VAL A 135 5.94 2.17 -10.25
CA VAL A 135 6.83 2.43 -9.10
C VAL A 135 6.05 2.87 -7.85
N SER A 136 4.86 3.42 -8.03
CA SER A 136 3.91 3.73 -6.97
C SER A 136 3.54 2.50 -6.11
N CYS A 137 3.53 1.29 -6.67
CA CYS A 137 3.29 0.05 -5.94
C CYS A 137 4.36 -0.19 -4.87
N LEU A 138 5.64 0.00 -5.21
CA LEU A 138 6.75 -0.12 -4.26
C LEU A 138 6.61 0.88 -3.10
N ASN A 139 6.28 2.12 -3.43
CA ASN A 139 6.05 3.16 -2.43
C ASN A 139 4.86 2.83 -1.52
N THR A 140 3.79 2.25 -2.06
CA THR A 140 2.63 1.81 -1.27
C THR A 140 3.00 0.63 -0.35
N SER A 141 3.79 -0.33 -0.83
CA SER A 141 4.35 -1.41 0.01
C SER A 141 5.18 -0.86 1.18
N LEU A 142 6.04 0.12 0.90
CA LEU A 142 6.84 0.81 1.92
C LEU A 142 5.96 1.56 2.93
N VAL A 143 4.88 2.22 2.51
CA VAL A 143 3.89 2.82 3.44
C VAL A 143 3.32 1.77 4.38
N ILE A 144 2.88 0.62 3.87
CA ILE A 144 2.33 -0.45 4.73
C ILE A 144 3.35 -0.88 5.79
N LEU A 145 4.61 -1.10 5.40
CA LEU A 145 5.68 -1.51 6.31
C LEU A 145 6.12 -0.40 7.27
N MET A 146 6.14 0.85 6.84
CA MET A 146 6.44 2.01 7.68
C MET A 146 5.42 2.17 8.80
N LEU A 147 4.13 1.99 8.49
CA LEU A 147 3.06 2.00 9.48
C LEU A 147 3.15 0.79 10.42
N ALA A 148 3.52 -0.38 9.92
CA ALA A 148 3.82 -1.55 10.76
C ALA A 148 5.01 -1.28 11.70
N ARG A 149 6.09 -0.64 11.20
CA ARG A 149 7.27 -0.24 11.97
C ARG A 149 6.91 0.72 13.10
N ARG A 150 6.05 1.73 12.85
CA ARG A 150 5.58 2.65 13.90
C ARG A 150 4.92 1.93 15.07
N LYS A 151 4.29 0.79 14.79
CA LYS A 151 3.59 -0.06 15.76
C LYS A 151 4.45 -1.20 16.30
N GLY A 152 5.75 -1.23 16.01
CA GLY A 152 6.67 -2.30 16.42
C GLY A 152 6.41 -3.66 15.75
N LYS A 153 5.65 -3.70 14.64
CA LYS A 153 5.22 -4.92 13.96
C LYS A 153 6.01 -5.26 12.70
N LEU A 154 7.08 -4.52 12.39
CA LEU A 154 7.87 -4.77 11.17
C LEU A 154 8.39 -6.22 11.08
N PRO A 155 8.99 -6.81 12.13
CA PRO A 155 9.46 -8.21 12.09
C PRO A 155 8.34 -9.22 11.80
N PHE A 156 7.15 -8.97 12.34
CA PHE A 156 5.97 -9.81 12.09
C PHE A 156 5.56 -9.79 10.61
N TYR A 157 5.59 -8.61 9.98
CA TYR A 157 5.26 -8.49 8.55
C TYR A 157 6.29 -9.20 7.66
N LEU A 158 7.59 -9.08 7.98
CA LEU A 158 8.64 -9.77 7.23
C LEU A 158 8.53 -11.29 7.36
N ASN A 159 8.23 -11.80 8.56
CA ASN A 159 7.98 -13.23 8.75
C ASN A 159 6.75 -13.71 7.97
N ALA A 160 5.66 -12.94 7.99
CA ALA A 160 4.45 -13.30 7.25
C ALA A 160 4.66 -13.33 5.73
N LEU A 161 5.54 -12.47 5.18
CA LEU A 161 5.94 -12.55 3.77
C LEU A 161 6.71 -13.83 3.48
N ARG A 162 7.68 -14.19 4.33
CA ARG A 162 8.44 -15.45 4.22
C ARG A 162 7.52 -16.66 4.25
N GLU A 163 6.63 -16.74 5.25
CA GLU A 163 5.66 -17.83 5.39
C GLU A 163 4.76 -17.96 4.15
N LYS A 164 4.39 -16.83 3.55
CA LYS A 164 3.57 -16.82 2.34
C LYS A 164 4.30 -17.35 1.11
N GLU A 165 5.58 -17.01 0.91
CA GLU A 165 6.38 -17.62 -0.16
C GLU A 165 6.51 -19.14 -0.01
N PHE A 166 6.65 -19.63 1.22
CA PHE A 166 6.67 -21.07 1.50
C PHE A 166 5.34 -21.73 1.17
N ALA A 167 4.23 -21.15 1.60
CA ALA A 167 2.89 -21.68 1.32
C ALA A 167 2.61 -21.77 -0.19
N GLU A 168 3.15 -20.83 -0.96
CA GLU A 168 2.96 -20.73 -2.40
C GLU A 168 4.07 -21.44 -3.22
N LYS A 169 5.00 -22.12 -2.54
CA LYS A 169 6.06 -22.97 -3.12
C LYS A 169 7.10 -22.25 -3.98
N TYR A 170 7.47 -21.02 -3.63
CA TYR A 170 8.59 -20.28 -4.25
C TYR A 170 9.48 -19.58 -3.22
N PRO A 171 10.09 -20.31 -2.28
CA PRO A 171 10.88 -19.70 -1.21
C PRO A 171 12.00 -18.80 -1.77
N GLY A 172 12.11 -17.59 -1.20
CA GLY A 172 13.09 -16.59 -1.59
C GLY A 172 12.74 -15.74 -2.82
N PHE A 173 11.72 -16.07 -3.60
CA PHE A 173 11.40 -15.30 -4.81
C PHE A 173 10.96 -13.85 -4.52
N LEU A 174 9.94 -13.68 -3.67
CA LEU A 174 9.39 -12.39 -3.24
C LEU A 174 10.39 -11.58 -2.41
N LEU A 175 11.05 -12.18 -1.42
CA LEU A 175 11.93 -11.43 -0.51
C LEU A 175 13.24 -11.00 -1.18
N ASN A 176 13.82 -11.82 -2.07
CA ASN A 176 14.94 -11.35 -2.91
C ASN A 176 14.48 -10.24 -3.86
N ASN A 177 13.32 -10.40 -4.52
CA ASN A 177 12.76 -9.33 -5.37
C ASN A 177 12.57 -8.05 -4.57
N PHE A 178 12.02 -8.14 -3.35
CA PHE A 178 11.80 -6.98 -2.52
C PHE A 178 13.10 -6.31 -2.09
N HIS A 179 14.13 -7.09 -1.73
CA HIS A 179 15.46 -6.57 -1.47
C HIS A 179 16.02 -5.78 -2.67
N SER A 180 15.92 -6.32 -3.90
CA SER A 180 16.36 -5.63 -5.12
C SER A 180 15.55 -4.37 -5.42
N LEU A 181 14.23 -4.40 -5.22
CA LEU A 181 13.36 -3.23 -5.37
C LEU A 181 13.74 -2.12 -4.38
N LEU A 182 14.13 -2.44 -3.16
CA LEU A 182 14.56 -1.46 -2.16
C LEU A 182 15.91 -0.83 -2.50
N ARG A 183 16.84 -1.61 -3.09
CA ARG A 183 18.10 -1.07 -3.63
C ARG A 183 17.82 -0.06 -4.74
N PHE A 184 16.97 -0.44 -5.69
CA PHE A 184 16.49 0.49 -6.72
C PHE A 184 15.85 1.75 -6.11
N TRP A 185 15.02 1.61 -5.07
CA TRP A 185 14.39 2.76 -4.40
C TRP A 185 15.42 3.74 -3.84
N GLN A 186 16.50 3.24 -3.22
CA GLN A 186 17.58 4.09 -2.70
C GLN A 186 18.23 4.92 -3.81
N GLU A 187 18.61 4.27 -4.92
CA GLU A 187 19.22 4.94 -6.07
C GLU A 187 18.27 5.97 -6.69
N HIS A 188 16.98 5.61 -6.78
CA HIS A 188 15.97 6.43 -7.42
C HIS A 188 15.61 7.69 -6.62
N TYR A 189 15.44 7.59 -5.30
CA TYR A 189 14.89 8.67 -4.47
C TYR A 189 15.94 9.45 -3.66
N LEU A 190 17.11 8.89 -3.34
CA LEU A 190 18.11 9.61 -2.53
C LEU A 190 18.79 10.75 -3.29
N ASN A 191 18.77 10.71 -4.62
CA ASN A 191 19.43 11.70 -5.49
C ASN A 191 18.46 12.68 -6.16
N LYS A 192 17.16 12.65 -5.82
CA LYS A 192 16.10 13.45 -6.47
C LYS A 192 15.21 14.18 -5.48
N ASP A 193 15.47 15.49 -5.31
CA ASP A 193 14.78 16.33 -4.31
C ASP A 193 13.26 16.52 -4.58
N LYS A 194 12.85 16.53 -5.86
CA LYS A 194 11.43 16.72 -6.21
C LYS A 194 10.58 15.50 -5.88
N ASP A 195 11.07 14.31 -6.22
CA ASP A 195 10.33 13.05 -6.06
C ASP A 195 10.17 12.68 -4.58
N SER A 196 11.19 12.96 -3.77
CA SER A 196 11.14 12.80 -2.31
C SER A 196 10.13 13.74 -1.64
N THR A 197 10.06 15.00 -2.07
CA THR A 197 9.05 15.96 -1.58
C THR A 197 7.62 15.50 -1.91
N CYS A 198 7.40 14.94 -3.10
CA CYS A 198 6.10 14.36 -3.48
C CYS A 198 5.71 13.15 -2.61
N LEU A 199 6.66 12.29 -2.25
CA LEU A 199 6.41 11.18 -1.32
C LEU A 199 5.98 11.68 0.06
N GLU A 200 6.70 12.67 0.60
CA GLU A 200 6.40 13.24 1.91
C GLU A 200 5.00 13.87 1.92
N ASN A 201 4.69 14.70 0.92
CA ASN A 201 3.40 15.38 0.84
C ASN A 201 2.23 14.39 0.64
N SER A 202 2.41 13.38 -0.21
CA SER A 202 1.34 12.41 -0.50
C SER A 202 1.06 11.46 0.66
N SER A 203 2.06 11.17 1.51
CA SER A 203 1.94 10.23 2.62
C SER A 203 1.77 10.88 3.99
N CYS A 204 2.15 12.16 4.14
CA CYS A 204 2.36 12.82 5.42
C CYS A 204 3.34 12.06 6.33
N ILE A 205 4.32 11.37 5.72
CA ILE A 205 5.43 10.70 6.40
C ILE A 205 6.70 11.41 5.97
N SER A 206 7.47 11.92 6.94
CA SER A 206 8.74 12.61 6.67
C SER A 206 9.69 11.73 5.85
N PHE A 207 10.34 12.29 4.84
CA PHE A 207 11.25 11.56 3.97
C PHE A 207 12.45 10.97 4.74
N SER A 208 12.85 11.57 5.87
CA SER A 208 13.81 10.95 6.81
C SER A 208 13.37 9.55 7.26
N TYR A 209 12.10 9.38 7.60
CA TYR A 209 11.54 8.11 8.06
C TYR A 209 11.45 7.07 6.94
N TRP A 210 11.21 7.51 5.69
CA TRP A 210 11.34 6.66 4.51
C TRP A 210 12.77 6.11 4.39
N LYS A 211 13.77 7.00 4.41
CA LYS A 211 15.19 6.63 4.33
C LYS A 211 15.59 5.66 5.43
N GLU A 212 15.27 5.97 6.68
CA GLU A 212 15.54 5.08 7.82
C GLU A 212 14.90 3.71 7.65
N THR A 213 13.65 3.65 7.20
CA THR A 213 12.95 2.36 7.04
C THR A 213 13.61 1.52 5.96
N VAL A 214 13.98 2.13 4.84
CA VAL A 214 14.69 1.42 3.76
C VAL A 214 16.08 0.97 4.22
N SER A 215 16.83 1.82 4.93
CA SER A 215 18.12 1.44 5.52
C SER A 215 18.02 0.29 6.52
N LEU A 216 16.96 0.25 7.34
CA LEU A 216 16.71 -0.86 8.26
C LEU A 216 16.40 -2.17 7.52
N LEU A 217 15.56 -2.10 6.49
CA LEU A 217 15.20 -3.26 5.66
C LEU A 217 16.40 -3.83 4.89
N LEU A 218 17.31 -2.96 4.45
CA LEU A 218 18.54 -3.30 3.73
C LEU A 218 19.77 -3.48 4.63
N CYS A 219 19.58 -3.55 5.96
CA CYS A 219 20.68 -3.75 6.89
C CYS A 219 21.41 -5.07 6.57
N PRO A 220 22.76 -5.09 6.48
CA PRO A 220 23.53 -6.29 6.15
C PRO A 220 23.64 -7.29 7.32
N ASP A 221 23.20 -6.89 8.51
CA ASP A 221 23.16 -7.77 9.68
C ASP A 221 21.92 -8.67 9.64
N ARG A 222 22.13 -9.96 9.36
CA ARG A 222 21.07 -10.98 9.32
C ARG A 222 20.45 -11.28 10.68
N THR A 223 21.10 -10.89 11.78
CA THR A 223 20.54 -11.03 13.13
C THR A 223 19.54 -9.92 13.46
N SER A 224 19.54 -8.83 12.67
CA SER A 224 18.57 -7.76 12.82
C SER A 224 17.17 -8.24 12.45
N PRO A 225 16.18 -8.15 13.37
CA PRO A 225 14.80 -8.59 13.10
C PRO A 225 14.07 -7.69 12.09
N CYS A 226 14.67 -6.57 11.70
CA CYS A 226 14.11 -5.64 10.72
C CYS A 226 14.77 -5.75 9.34
N ALA A 227 15.82 -6.58 9.20
CA ALA A 227 16.54 -6.77 7.94
C ALA A 227 15.89 -7.87 7.10
N ILE A 228 15.57 -7.59 5.84
CA ILE A 228 14.93 -8.57 4.93
C ILE A 228 15.79 -9.82 4.75
N ILE A 229 17.10 -9.64 4.68
CA ILE A 229 18.05 -10.73 4.47
C ILE A 229 18.07 -11.76 5.62
N GLY A 230 17.58 -11.40 6.81
CA GLY A 230 17.38 -12.36 7.91
C GLY A 230 16.22 -13.34 7.65
N TYR A 231 15.34 -13.02 6.71
CA TYR A 231 14.15 -13.80 6.36
C TYR A 231 14.30 -14.60 5.06
N ILE A 232 15.43 -14.47 4.36
CA ILE A 232 15.75 -15.25 3.17
C ILE A 232 16.62 -16.42 3.61
N ASP A 233 16.21 -17.65 3.34
CA ASP A 233 17.05 -18.82 3.63
C ASP A 233 18.29 -18.80 2.74
N GLU A 234 19.43 -19.22 3.29
CA GLU A 234 20.74 -19.18 2.61
C GLU A 234 20.72 -19.87 1.24
N ALA A 235 19.98 -20.98 1.14
CA ALA A 235 19.84 -21.76 -0.10
C ALA A 235 19.18 -20.97 -1.25
N TYR A 236 18.49 -19.86 -0.95
CA TYR A 236 17.76 -19.05 -1.92
C TYR A 236 18.28 -17.61 -2.03
N MET A 237 19.36 -17.25 -1.32
CA MET A 237 19.90 -15.88 -1.40
C MET A 237 20.51 -15.58 -2.77
N ASN A 238 20.06 -14.49 -3.38
CA ASN A 238 20.59 -13.97 -4.65
C ASN A 238 21.23 -12.58 -4.46
N ILE A 239 21.87 -12.35 -3.31
CA ILE A 239 22.31 -11.01 -2.86
C ILE A 239 23.56 -10.51 -3.64
N ASP A 240 24.25 -11.39 -4.37
CA ASP A 240 25.52 -11.08 -5.07
C ASP A 240 25.41 -11.07 -6.61
N ARG A 241 24.20 -11.08 -7.19
CA ARG A 241 24.07 -10.68 -8.60
C ARG A 241 23.96 -9.17 -8.66
N ASP A 242 25.12 -8.53 -8.47
CA ASP A 242 25.29 -7.10 -8.69
C ASP A 242 24.68 -6.69 -10.03
N PHE A 243 24.24 -5.44 -10.11
CA PHE A 243 23.87 -4.70 -11.32
C PHE A 243 25.07 -4.47 -12.24
N SER A 244 25.90 -5.50 -12.43
CA SER A 244 27.01 -5.55 -13.37
C SER A 244 26.57 -6.41 -14.56
N GLU A 245 26.50 -5.74 -15.71
CA GLU A 245 26.38 -6.27 -17.09
C GLU A 245 24.94 -6.56 -17.58
N ASP A 246 24.27 -5.51 -18.08
CA ASP A 246 24.12 -5.23 -19.52
C ASP A 246 23.68 -3.76 -19.76
#